data_AF-A0A944JT57-F1
#
_entry.id   AF-A0A944JT57-F1
#
_cell.length_a   1.000
_cell.length_b   1.000
_cell.length_c   1.000
_cell.angle_alpha   90.00
_cell.angle_beta   90.00
_cell.angle_gamma   90.00
#
_symmetry.space_group_name_H-M   'P 1'
#
loop_
_entity.id
_entity.type
_entity.pdbx_description
1 polymer ?
#
loop_
_entity_poly.entity_id
_entity_poly.type
_entity_poly.pdbx_seq_one_letter_code
_entity_poly.pdbx_strand_id
1 'polypeptide(L)'
;MRLNQAPADGGGPSAPPSGYGVLATAPPEKKKAANTIENVLQPGTTKAADAADEPTRSAVNAFSGWATATGLTKAHTHWDDQVKRLMGRLNSEKTSLRGASNLFTGNDQLTGQGFQPVQSKVAGL
;
A
#
# COMPACT_ATOMS: atom_id res chain seq x y z
N MET A 1 -19.95 -30.51 -45.08
CA MET A 1 -20.48 -30.41 -43.70
C MET A 1 -20.13 -29.03 -43.16
N ARG A 2 -21.10 -28.11 -43.14
CA ARG A 2 -20.93 -26.75 -42.60
C ARG A 2 -21.62 -26.68 -41.23
N LEU A 3 -20.84 -26.63 -40.15
CA LEU A 3 -21.33 -26.22 -38.83
C LEU A 3 -21.07 -24.72 -38.71
N ASN A 4 -22.13 -23.89 -38.67
CA ASN A 4 -22.20 -22.56 -38.04
C ASN A 4 -23.44 -21.82 -38.54
N GLN A 5 -24.60 -22.08 -37.93
CA GLN A 5 -25.72 -21.14 -37.89
C GLN A 5 -26.45 -21.32 -36.56
N ALA A 6 -26.13 -20.48 -35.58
CA ALA A 6 -27.06 -20.17 -34.48
C ALA A 6 -27.88 -18.95 -34.92
N PRO A 7 -29.19 -18.90 -34.62
CA PRO A 7 -30.07 -17.83 -35.10
C PRO A 7 -29.64 -16.47 -34.52
N ALA A 8 -29.69 -15.45 -35.39
CA ALA A 8 -29.56 -14.07 -34.98
C ALA A 8 -30.86 -13.65 -34.29
N ASP A 9 -30.80 -13.30 -33.01
CA ASP A 9 -31.88 -12.53 -32.38
C ASP A 9 -31.34 -11.62 -31.28
N GLY A 10 -31.68 -10.33 -31.43
CA GLY A 10 -31.88 -9.41 -30.32
C GLY A 10 -30.65 -8.72 -29.72
N GLY A 11 -30.28 -7.56 -30.27
CA GLY A 11 -29.42 -6.60 -29.59
C GLY A 11 -30.07 -6.07 -28.31
N GLY A 12 -29.47 -6.41 -27.16
CA GLY A 12 -29.67 -5.74 -25.88
C GLY A 12 -28.33 -5.17 -25.40
N PRO A 13 -28.32 -4.08 -24.60
CA PRO A 13 -27.08 -3.50 -24.12
C PRO A 13 -26.33 -4.54 -23.29
N SER A 14 -25.19 -5.00 -23.82
CA SER A 14 -24.30 -5.92 -23.14
C SER A 14 -23.84 -5.27 -21.84
N ALA A 15 -24.45 -5.66 -20.72
CA ALA A 15 -23.85 -5.46 -19.42
C ALA A 15 -22.42 -6.04 -19.49
N PRO A 16 -21.40 -5.35 -18.95
CA PRO A 16 -20.05 -5.89 -18.95
C PRO A 16 -20.08 -7.27 -18.28
N PRO A 17 -19.38 -8.28 -18.85
CA PRO A 17 -19.44 -9.63 -18.33
C PRO A 17 -19.01 -9.63 -16.87
N SER A 18 -19.97 -9.87 -15.98
CA SER A 18 -19.76 -10.09 -14.55
C SER A 18 -19.13 -11.47 -14.37
N GLY A 19 -17.84 -11.58 -14.70
CA GLY A 19 -17.13 -12.86 -14.71
C GLY A 19 -15.63 -12.76 -14.43
N TYR A 20 -15.08 -11.55 -14.25
CA TYR A 20 -13.75 -11.42 -13.68
C TYR A 20 -13.90 -11.55 -12.17
N GLY A 21 -13.69 -12.77 -11.65
CA GLY A 21 -13.54 -12.96 -10.21
C GLY A 21 -12.52 -11.94 -9.70
N VAL A 22 -12.87 -11.22 -8.64
CA VAL A 22 -11.95 -10.29 -7.97
C VAL A 22 -10.66 -11.06 -7.73
N LEU A 23 -9.58 -10.69 -8.44
CA LEU A 23 -8.28 -11.30 -8.21
C LEU A 23 -7.98 -11.14 -6.71
N ALA A 24 -7.61 -12.24 -6.06
CA ALA A 24 -7.36 -12.31 -4.61
C ALA A 24 -6.26 -11.34 -4.11
N THR A 25 -5.66 -10.56 -5.02
CA THR A 25 -4.53 -9.67 -4.80
C THR A 25 -4.92 -8.28 -4.29
N ALA A 26 -6.20 -7.92 -4.21
CA ALA A 26 -6.74 -6.71 -3.56
C ALA A 26 -5.83 -5.45 -3.68
N PRO A 27 -5.50 -4.97 -4.90
CA PRO A 27 -4.62 -3.81 -5.09
C PRO A 27 -5.16 -2.49 -4.49
N PRO A 28 -6.45 -2.13 -4.61
CA PRO A 28 -7.00 -0.93 -3.99
C PRO A 28 -6.77 -0.86 -2.48
N GLU A 29 -6.91 -1.99 -1.80
CA GLU A 29 -6.72 -2.14 -0.36
C GLU A 29 -5.26 -1.95 0.02
N LYS A 30 -4.32 -2.50 -0.77
CA LYS A 30 -2.87 -2.28 -0.59
C LYS A 30 -2.51 -0.81 -0.73
N LYS A 31 -3.04 -0.12 -1.75
CA LYS A 31 -2.85 1.31 -1.94
C LYS A 31 -3.43 2.12 -0.78
N LYS A 32 -4.64 1.76 -0.32
CA LYS A 32 -5.27 2.39 0.85
C LYS A 32 -4.42 2.23 2.11
N ALA A 33 -3.93 1.02 2.40
CA ALA A 33 -3.07 0.77 3.55
C ALA A 33 -1.76 1.57 3.48
N ALA A 34 -1.11 1.63 2.31
CA ALA A 34 0.09 2.45 2.12
C ALA A 34 -0.18 3.94 2.38
N ASN A 35 -1.33 4.45 1.93
CA ASN A 35 -1.75 5.83 2.19
C ASN A 35 -2.06 6.09 3.66
N THR A 36 -2.65 5.12 4.37
CA THR A 36 -2.86 5.22 5.83
C THR A 36 -1.52 5.30 6.56
N ILE A 37 -0.53 4.49 6.16
CA ILE A 37 0.81 4.57 6.74
C ILE A 37 1.40 5.96 6.52
N GLU A 38 1.34 6.49 5.29
CA GLU A 38 1.94 7.78 4.95
C GLU A 38 1.27 8.98 5.60
N ASN A 39 -0.06 9.01 5.59
CA ASN A 39 -0.81 10.23 5.92
C ASN A 39 -1.29 10.25 7.37
N VAL A 40 -1.32 9.10 8.04
CA VAL A 40 -1.86 8.99 9.41
C VAL A 40 -0.81 8.46 10.37
N LEU A 41 -0.25 7.28 10.09
CA LEU A 41 0.62 6.61 11.05
C LEU A 41 1.99 7.28 11.16
N GLN A 42 2.63 7.62 10.04
CA GLN A 42 3.93 8.31 10.06
C GLN A 42 3.84 9.67 10.76
N PRO A 43 2.91 10.58 10.40
CA PRO A 43 2.79 11.88 11.09
C PRO A 43 2.36 11.74 12.55
N GLY A 44 1.42 10.82 12.84
CA GLY A 44 0.97 10.57 14.21
C GLY A 44 2.09 10.03 15.10
N THR A 45 2.93 9.14 14.57
CA THR A 45 4.10 8.58 15.28
C THR A 45 5.14 9.66 15.55
N THR A 46 5.47 10.49 14.55
CA THR A 46 6.38 11.64 14.74
C THR A 46 5.85 12.59 15.81
N LYS A 47 4.59 13.01 15.72
CA LYS A 47 3.99 13.91 16.70
C LYS A 47 4.02 13.33 18.13
N ALA A 48 3.72 12.03 18.27
CA ALA A 48 3.74 11.36 19.57
C ALA A 48 5.18 11.23 20.13
N ALA A 49 6.17 11.01 19.26
CA ALA A 49 7.57 10.97 19.64
C ALA A 49 8.05 12.34 20.13
N ASP A 50 7.84 13.38 19.33
CA ASP A 50 8.29 14.76 19.64
C ASP A 50 7.67 15.31 20.92
N ALA A 51 6.49 14.81 21.32
CA ALA A 51 5.82 15.22 22.55
C ALA A 51 6.62 14.87 23.83
N ALA A 52 7.51 13.87 23.76
CA ALA A 52 8.33 13.44 24.90
C ALA A 52 9.63 14.26 25.06
N ASP A 53 10.09 14.92 23.99
CA ASP A 53 11.40 15.57 23.93
C ASP A 53 11.57 16.68 24.97
N GLU A 54 10.70 17.68 24.92
CA GLU A 54 10.83 18.87 25.77
C GLU A 54 10.60 18.57 27.27
N PRO A 55 9.55 17.81 27.66
CA PRO A 55 9.39 17.41 29.05
C PRO A 55 10.58 16.61 29.58
N THR A 56 11.14 15.71 28.77
CA THR A 56 12.28 14.89 29.19
C THR A 56 13.54 15.74 29.31
N ARG A 57 13.81 16.64 28.37
CA ARG A 57 14.93 17.59 28.43
C ARG A 57 14.86 18.47 29.67
N SER A 58 13.67 19.00 29.96
CA SER A 58 13.41 19.80 31.17
C SER A 58 13.70 18.99 32.44
N ALA A 59 13.21 17.75 32.53
CA ALA A 59 13.46 16.88 33.66
C ALA A 59 14.96 16.53 33.82
N VAL A 60 15.67 16.24 32.72
CA VAL A 60 17.12 16.00 32.74
C VAL A 60 17.87 17.19 33.31
N ASN A 61 17.52 18.41 32.91
CA ASN A 61 18.14 19.63 33.45
C ASN A 61 17.83 19.83 34.94
N ALA A 62 16.58 19.59 35.36
CA ALA A 62 16.17 19.70 36.76
C ALA A 62 16.90 18.70 37.68
N PHE A 63 17.25 17.52 37.18
CA PHE A 63 18.00 16.50 37.91
C PHE A 63 19.52 16.56 37.68
N SER A 64 20.05 17.66 37.14
CA SER A 64 21.48 17.79 36.86
C SER A 64 22.35 17.51 38.09
N GLY A 65 23.39 16.69 37.92
CA GLY A 65 24.26 16.19 39.00
C GLY A 65 23.75 14.93 39.70
N TRP A 66 22.53 14.48 39.44
CA TRP A 66 21.96 13.26 40.00
C TRP A 66 22.03 12.10 39.01
N ALA A 67 22.13 10.87 39.52
CA ALA A 67 22.07 9.67 38.71
C ALA A 67 20.77 9.58 37.88
N THR A 68 19.67 10.17 38.38
CA THR A 68 18.38 10.26 37.70
C THR A 68 18.48 10.97 36.34
N ALA A 69 19.23 12.07 36.22
CA ALA A 69 19.42 12.74 34.93
C ALA A 69 20.09 11.81 33.90
N THR A 70 21.12 11.08 34.32
CA THR A 70 21.79 10.09 33.45
C THR A 70 20.83 8.97 33.04
N GLY A 71 19.98 8.51 33.96
CA GLY A 71 18.95 7.51 33.69
C GLY A 71 17.92 8.00 32.66
N LEU A 72 17.39 9.21 32.83
CA LEU A 72 16.45 9.82 31.90
C LEU A 72 17.06 10.02 30.51
N THR A 73 18.31 10.52 30.42
CA THR A 73 18.99 10.67 29.13
C THR A 73 19.09 9.35 28.39
N LYS A 74 19.51 8.27 29.07
CA LYS A 74 19.61 6.93 28.47
C LYS A 74 18.24 6.40 28.02
N ALA A 75 17.22 6.57 28.85
CA ALA A 75 15.85 6.16 28.51
C ALA A 75 15.34 6.91 27.27
N HIS A 76 15.58 8.22 27.19
CA HIS A 76 15.20 9.04 26.03
C HIS A 76 15.93 8.60 24.76
N THR A 77 17.24 8.37 24.83
CA THR A 77 18.00 7.86 23.66
C THR A 77 17.44 6.52 23.17
N HIS A 78 17.06 5.62 24.08
CA HIS A 78 16.44 4.36 23.70
C HIS A 78 15.03 4.52 23.12
N TRP A 79 14.27 5.51 23.58
CA TRP A 79 13.00 5.89 22.97
C TRP A 79 13.20 6.38 21.54
N ASP A 80 14.13 7.31 21.31
CA ASP A 80 14.45 7.86 19.98
C ASP A 80 14.86 6.76 19.00
N ASP A 81 15.70 5.82 19.45
CA ASP A 81 16.11 4.66 18.67
C ASP A 81 14.92 3.76 18.28
N GLN A 82 13.98 3.55 19.20
CA GLN A 82 12.78 2.75 18.94
C GLN A 82 11.86 3.44 17.94
N VAL A 83 11.63 4.76 18.10
CA VAL A 83 10.86 5.57 17.16
C VAL A 83 11.49 5.52 15.78
N LYS A 84 12.82 5.67 15.67
CA LYS A 84 13.55 5.59 14.40
C LYS A 84 13.39 4.23 13.72
N ARG A 85 13.50 3.13 14.46
CA ARG A 85 13.27 1.77 13.94
C ARG A 85 11.83 1.59 13.45
N LEU A 86 10.85 2.06 14.21
CA LEU A 86 9.44 2.01 13.84
C LEU A 86 9.18 2.79 12.55
N MET A 87 9.68 4.03 12.45
CA MET A 87 9.54 4.86 11.25
C MET A 87 10.19 4.22 10.01
N GLY A 88 11.35 3.59 10.18
CA GLY A 88 12.00 2.81 9.12
C GLY A 88 11.13 1.64 8.64
N ARG A 89 10.55 0.88 9.58
CA ARG A 89 9.63 -0.22 9.25
C ARG A 89 8.38 0.27 8.53
N LEU A 90 7.72 1.32 9.04
CA LEU A 90 6.55 1.91 8.38
C LEU A 90 6.87 2.36 6.94
N ASN A 91 8.03 2.97 6.73
CA ASN A 91 8.44 3.39 5.39
C ASN A 91 8.67 2.19 4.44
N SER A 92 9.30 1.12 4.94
CA SER A 92 9.51 -0.12 4.19
C SER A 92 8.18 -0.79 3.82
N GLU A 93 7.24 -0.89 4.77
CA GLU A 93 5.92 -1.47 4.55
C GLU A 93 5.10 -0.66 3.55
N LYS A 94 5.08 0.67 3.68
CA LYS A 94 4.45 1.58 2.69
C LYS A 94 4.97 1.31 1.28
N THR A 95 6.29 1.24 1.13
CA THR A 95 6.96 1.04 -0.16
C THR A 95 6.60 -0.33 -0.74
N SER A 96 6.63 -1.37 0.09
CA SER A 96 6.30 -2.74 -0.31
C SER A 96 4.84 -2.87 -0.73
N LEU A 97 3.90 -2.26 0.00
CA LEU A 97 2.48 -2.25 -0.34
C LEU A 97 2.21 -1.54 -1.67
N ARG A 98 2.88 -0.41 -1.94
CA ARG A 98 2.80 0.30 -3.23
C ARG A 98 3.36 -0.55 -4.36
N GLY A 99 4.54 -1.15 -4.15
CA GLY A 99 5.16 -2.05 -5.13
C GLY A 99 4.25 -3.24 -5.47
N ALA A 100 3.69 -3.90 -4.45
CA ALA A 100 2.76 -5.02 -4.64
C ALA A 100 1.49 -4.59 -5.38
N SER A 101 0.89 -3.45 -5.02
CA SER A 101 -0.28 -2.92 -5.74
C SER A 101 0.03 -2.72 -7.22
N ASN A 102 1.16 -2.09 -7.55
CA ASN A 102 1.55 -1.81 -8.93
C ASN A 102 1.82 -3.10 -9.71
N LEU A 103 2.52 -4.05 -9.10
CA LEU A 103 2.83 -5.36 -9.70
C LEU A 103 1.55 -6.10 -10.08
N PHE A 104 0.58 -6.20 -9.15
CA PHE A 104 -0.65 -6.92 -9.41
C PHE A 104 -1.54 -6.21 -10.45
N THR A 105 -1.65 -4.88 -10.41
CA THR A 105 -2.36 -4.12 -11.44
C THR A 105 -1.71 -4.31 -12.82
N GLY A 106 -0.38 -4.26 -12.91
CA GLY A 106 0.32 -4.47 -14.18
C GLY A 106 0.16 -5.89 -14.74
N ASN A 107 0.25 -6.90 -13.88
CA ASN A 107 0.04 -8.30 -14.28
C ASN A 107 -1.38 -8.53 -14.79
N ASP A 108 -2.38 -7.95 -14.14
CA ASP A 108 -3.78 -8.06 -14.58
C ASP A 108 -3.99 -7.42 -15.96
N GLN A 109 -3.44 -6.22 -16.18
CA GLN A 109 -3.50 -5.54 -17.48
C GLN A 109 -2.81 -6.34 -18.60
N LEU A 110 -1.60 -6.85 -18.36
CA LEU A 110 -0.87 -7.66 -19.34
C LEU A 110 -1.60 -8.96 -19.66
N THR A 111 -2.16 -9.61 -18.64
CA THR A 111 -2.94 -10.84 -18.79
C THR A 111 -4.19 -10.57 -19.63
N GLY A 112 -4.93 -9.51 -19.32
CA GLY A 112 -6.12 -9.09 -20.08
C GLY A 112 -5.80 -8.75 -21.54
N GLN A 113 -4.67 -8.10 -21.82
CA GLN A 113 -4.20 -7.83 -23.19
C GLN A 113 -3.94 -9.12 -23.97
N GLY A 114 -3.38 -10.14 -23.32
CA GLY A 114 -3.13 -11.46 -23.94
C GLY A 114 -4.40 -12.22 -24.35
N PHE A 115 -5.55 -11.88 -23.77
CA PHE A 115 -6.85 -12.45 -24.12
C PHE A 115 -7.64 -11.61 -25.15
N GLN A 116 -7.09 -10.49 -25.63
CA GLN A 116 -7.79 -9.73 -26.66
C GLN A 116 -7.85 -10.50 -27.98
N PRO A 117 -9.03 -10.59 -28.63
CA PRO A 117 -9.17 -11.32 -29.88
C PRO A 117 -8.26 -10.70 -30.94
N VAL A 118 -7.44 -11.54 -31.58
CA VAL A 118 -6.65 -11.13 -32.74
C VAL A 118 -7.63 -10.76 -33.84
N GLN A 119 -7.60 -9.51 -34.31
CA GLN A 119 -8.35 -9.12 -35.50
C GLN A 119 -7.83 -9.94 -36.69
N SER A 120 -8.61 -10.94 -37.10
CA SER A 120 -8.31 -11.75 -38.28
C SER A 120 -8.41 -10.88 -39.52
N LYS A 121 -7.31 -10.73 -40.26
CA LYS A 121 -7.28 -10.04 -41.57
C LYS A 121 -7.76 -10.95 -42.72
N VAL A 122 -8.68 -11.88 -42.46
CA VAL A 122 -9.28 -12.73 -43.49
C VAL A 122 -10.68 -12.19 -43.81
N ALA A 123 -10.71 -11.07 -44.51
CA ALA A 123 -11.90 -10.57 -45.21
C ALA A 123 -11.50 -10.37 -46.68
N GLY A 124 -11.60 -11.44 -47.47
CA GLY A 124 -11.23 -11.39 -48.88
C GLY A 124 -10.83 -12.74 -49.47
N LEU A 125 -11.69 -13.75 -49.36
CA LEU A 125 -11.79 -14.88 -50.28
C LEU A 125 -13.27 -15.24 -50.44
#